data_AF-A0A6A0HAT9-F1
#
_entry.id   AF-A0A6A0HAT9-F1
#
_cell.length_a   1.000
_cell.length_b   1.000
_cell.length_c   1.000
_cell.angle_alpha   90.00
_cell.angle_beta   90.00
_cell.angle_gamma   90.00
#
_symmetry.space_group_name_H-M   'P 1'
#
loop_
_entity.id
_entity.type
_entity.pdbx_description
1 polymer ?
#
loop_
_entity_poly.entity_id
_entity_poly.type
_entity_poly.pdbx_seq_one_letter_code
_entity_poly.pdbx_strand_id
1 'polypeptide(L)'
;MEAVEEEFLAEREHVQIIPNFSHDKLYLIAGDVGPFVAGIPCSVPLWLAVNLRQRGKCRLLPPAWMEAEALAAKKEEEMQTKVMMVIVCRPSLWFHGIKCSRSCQVFTKMGSENYMAVAQLLLTTAPHDVPNAHLVRTLIKDIWDLRIAKLRSSVAEFIKQSGRHARLHHLTPMELHSVR
;
A
#
# COMPACT_ATOMS: atom_id res chain seq x y z
N MET A 1 -1.24 -14.99 -8.83
CA MET A 1 -2.10 -13.89 -8.40
C MET A 1 -1.85 -12.80 -9.40
N GLU A 2 -2.64 -12.86 -10.47
CA GLU A 2 -2.57 -11.85 -11.52
C GLU A 2 -2.98 -10.49 -10.94
N ALA A 3 -2.56 -9.38 -11.57
CA ALA A 3 -2.82 -8.02 -11.07
C ALA A 3 -4.29 -7.75 -10.69
N VAL A 4 -5.22 -8.49 -11.30
CA VAL A 4 -6.67 -8.43 -11.09
C VAL A 4 -7.10 -8.87 -9.68
N GLU A 5 -6.46 -9.89 -9.10
CA GLU A 5 -6.81 -10.38 -7.76
C GLU A 5 -6.49 -9.35 -6.67
N GLU A 6 -5.40 -8.60 -6.84
CA GLU A 6 -4.98 -7.55 -5.91
C GLU A 6 -5.80 -6.26 -6.09
N GLU A 7 -6.24 -5.95 -7.31
CA GLU A 7 -7.24 -4.89 -7.55
C GLU A 7 -8.53 -5.18 -6.78
N PHE A 8 -9.01 -6.43 -6.81
CA PHE A 8 -10.18 -6.86 -6.03
C PHE A 8 -9.99 -6.71 -4.51
N LEU A 9 -8.80 -7.02 -3.98
CA LEU A 9 -8.53 -6.84 -2.54
C LEU A 9 -8.52 -5.36 -2.13
N ALA A 10 -8.00 -4.49 -2.99
CA ALA A 10 -7.98 -3.05 -2.75
C ALA A 10 -9.37 -2.41 -2.77
N GLU A 11 -10.37 -3.03 -3.40
CA GLU A 11 -11.74 -2.50 -3.46
C GLU A 11 -12.41 -2.34 -2.09
N ARG A 12 -11.92 -3.03 -1.06
CA ARG A 12 -12.41 -2.93 0.32
C ARG A 12 -11.89 -1.70 1.07
N GLU A 13 -10.83 -1.07 0.55
CA GLU A 13 -10.29 0.17 1.11
C GLU A 13 -11.31 1.29 1.01
N HIS A 14 -11.32 2.17 2.02
CA HIS A 14 -12.21 3.33 2.02
C HIS A 14 -11.46 4.56 1.56
N VAL A 15 -12.09 5.34 0.68
CA VAL A 15 -11.58 6.61 0.17
C VAL A 15 -12.62 7.70 0.36
N GLN A 16 -12.16 8.95 0.36
CA GLN A 16 -13.04 10.11 0.48
C GLN A 16 -13.44 10.60 -0.92
N ILE A 17 -14.72 10.93 -1.08
CA ILE A 17 -15.25 11.56 -2.30
C ILE A 17 -16.03 12.81 -1.93
N ILE A 18 -16.13 13.73 -2.89
CA ILE A 18 -17.10 14.84 -2.85
C ILE A 18 -18.16 14.54 -3.91
N PRO A 19 -19.39 14.12 -3.54
CA PRO A 19 -20.45 13.84 -4.49
C PRO A 19 -21.03 15.14 -5.05
N ASN A 20 -21.55 15.09 -6.28
CA ASN A 20 -22.32 16.19 -6.89
C ASN A 20 -23.83 15.95 -6.87
N PHE A 21 -24.27 14.93 -6.13
CA PHE A 21 -25.65 14.54 -5.96
C PHE A 21 -25.97 14.41 -4.47
N SER A 22 -27.27 14.51 -4.16
CA SER A 22 -27.79 14.21 -2.83
C SER A 22 -28.62 12.93 -2.90
N HIS A 23 -28.43 12.04 -1.93
CA HIS A 23 -29.14 10.78 -1.82
C HIS A 23 -29.12 10.29 -0.37
N ASP A 24 -30.20 9.67 0.08
CA ASP A 24 -30.26 9.07 1.41
C ASP A 24 -29.26 7.91 1.57
N LYS A 25 -29.11 7.45 2.80
CA LYS A 25 -28.23 6.31 3.13
C LYS A 25 -28.58 5.09 2.28
N LEU A 26 -27.56 4.45 1.71
CA LEU A 26 -27.66 3.17 1.04
C LEU A 26 -27.32 2.06 2.03
N TYR A 27 -28.22 1.10 2.19
CA TYR A 27 -28.03 -0.08 3.02
C TYR A 27 -27.48 -1.21 2.16
N LEU A 28 -26.20 -1.58 2.32
CA LEU A 28 -25.57 -2.66 1.57
C LEU A 28 -25.36 -3.89 2.46
N ILE A 29 -25.21 -5.06 1.84
CA ILE A 29 -24.98 -6.34 2.56
C ILE A 29 -23.74 -6.25 3.47
N ALA A 30 -22.70 -5.56 3.01
CA ALA A 30 -21.42 -5.43 3.71
C ALA A 30 -21.27 -4.12 4.51
N GLY A 31 -22.36 -3.39 4.74
CA GLY A 31 -22.37 -2.14 5.52
C GLY A 31 -23.05 -0.98 4.78
N ASP A 32 -23.46 0.02 5.55
CA ASP A 32 -24.18 1.17 5.01
C ASP A 32 -23.23 2.27 4.53
N VAL A 33 -23.61 2.98 3.46
CA VAL A 33 -22.86 4.12 2.94
C VAL A 33 -23.75 5.35 2.77
N GLY A 34 -23.19 6.54 2.97
CA GLY A 34 -23.94 7.79 2.97
C GLY A 34 -24.51 8.16 4.36
N PRO A 35 -25.39 9.17 4.44
CA PRO A 35 -26.05 9.88 3.34
C PRO A 35 -25.08 10.66 2.43
N PHE A 36 -25.43 10.78 1.16
CA PHE A 36 -24.71 11.60 0.19
C PHE A 36 -25.32 12.98 0.16
N VAL A 37 -24.50 14.01 0.38
CA VAL A 37 -24.91 15.41 0.29
C VAL A 37 -23.98 16.11 -0.67
N ALA A 38 -24.54 16.74 -1.70
CA ALA A 38 -23.76 17.40 -2.73
C ALA A 38 -22.77 18.41 -2.12
N GLY A 39 -21.50 18.32 -2.52
CA GLY A 39 -20.44 19.20 -2.02
C GLY A 39 -19.85 18.83 -0.65
N ILE A 40 -20.42 17.86 0.07
CA ILE A 40 -19.92 17.43 1.38
C ILE A 40 -19.08 16.15 1.24
N PRO A 41 -17.82 16.12 1.70
CA PRO A 41 -16.99 14.93 1.68
C PRO A 41 -17.64 13.75 2.43
N CYS A 42 -17.60 12.56 1.84
CA CYS A 42 -18.03 11.33 2.49
C CYS A 42 -17.08 10.16 2.20
N SER A 43 -16.98 9.24 3.16
CA SER A 43 -16.19 8.01 3.01
C SER A 43 -17.00 6.94 2.30
N VAL A 44 -16.43 6.34 1.27
CA VAL A 44 -17.03 5.20 0.55
C VAL A 44 -15.99 4.13 0.25
N PRO A 45 -16.39 2.86 0.05
CA PRO A 45 -15.52 1.84 -0.50
C PRO A 45 -14.95 2.25 -1.87
N LEU A 46 -13.72 1.85 -2.17
CA LEU A 46 -13.00 2.23 -3.39
C LEU A 46 -13.75 1.82 -4.66
N TRP A 47 -14.35 0.63 -4.71
CA TRP A 47 -15.16 0.20 -5.87
C TRP A 47 -16.31 1.16 -6.16
N LEU A 48 -16.98 1.66 -5.13
CA LEU A 48 -18.10 2.59 -5.26
C LEU A 48 -17.60 3.96 -5.68
N ALA A 49 -16.47 4.40 -5.12
CA ALA A 49 -15.81 5.65 -5.46
C ALA A 49 -15.44 5.70 -6.95
N VAL A 50 -14.81 4.63 -7.45
CA VAL A 50 -14.43 4.47 -8.86
C VAL A 50 -15.68 4.44 -9.75
N ASN A 51 -16.70 3.67 -9.38
CA ASN A 51 -17.95 3.59 -10.13
C ASN A 51 -18.68 4.94 -10.24
N LEU A 52 -18.79 5.68 -9.13
CA LEU A 52 -19.41 7.01 -9.10
C LEU A 52 -18.60 8.01 -9.92
N ARG A 53 -17.27 7.93 -9.87
CA ARG A 53 -16.39 8.80 -10.65
C ARG A 53 -16.51 8.57 -12.14
N GLN A 54 -16.52 7.31 -12.59
CA GLN A 54 -16.71 6.95 -14.01
C GLN A 54 -18.05 7.48 -14.56
N ARG A 55 -19.06 7.60 -13.70
CA ARG A 55 -20.37 8.20 -14.04
C ARG A 55 -20.42 9.72 -13.92
N GLY A 56 -19.30 10.37 -13.59
CA GLY A 56 -19.23 11.82 -13.39
C GLY A 56 -20.02 12.32 -12.18
N LYS A 57 -20.26 11.47 -11.17
CA LYS A 57 -21.09 11.80 -9.98
C LYS A 57 -20.32 12.26 -8.75
N CYS A 58 -19.00 12.23 -8.80
CA CYS A 58 -18.17 12.71 -7.70
C CYS A 58 -16.79 13.18 -8.19
N ARG A 59 -16.11 13.89 -7.30
CA ARG A 59 -14.67 14.13 -7.34
C ARG A 59 -14.01 13.24 -6.29
N LEU A 60 -12.95 12.55 -6.66
CA LEU A 60 -12.15 11.77 -5.71
C LEU A 60 -11.24 12.71 -4.90
N LEU A 61 -11.05 12.42 -3.62
CA LEU A 61 -10.01 13.06 -2.83
C LEU A 61 -8.83 12.08 -2.68
N PRO A 62 -7.61 12.48 -3.06
CA PRO A 62 -6.44 11.62 -2.87
C PRO A 62 -6.27 11.31 -1.37
N PRO A 63 -5.93 10.05 -1.02
CA PRO A 63 -5.57 9.72 0.35
C PRO A 63 -4.37 10.55 0.83
N ALA A 64 -4.31 10.89 2.12
CA ALA A 64 -3.23 11.73 2.68
C ALA A 64 -1.81 11.16 2.45
N TRP A 65 -1.67 9.83 2.33
CA TRP A 65 -0.39 9.20 2.02
C TRP A 65 0.03 9.33 0.54
N MET A 66 -0.88 9.72 -0.36
CA MET A 66 -0.67 9.86 -1.81
C MET A 66 -0.18 11.27 -2.20
N GLU A 67 0.27 12.06 -1.24
CA GLU A 67 0.89 13.37 -1.51
C GLU A 67 2.34 13.21 -1.98
N ALA A 68 2.76 14.01 -2.95
CA ALA A 68 4.08 13.89 -3.55
C ALA A 68 5.22 14.09 -2.53
N GLU A 69 5.06 15.04 -1.59
CA GLU A 69 6.06 15.29 -0.53
C GLU A 69 6.14 14.11 0.45
N ALA A 70 5.00 13.57 0.87
CA ALA A 70 4.93 12.40 1.74
C ALA A 70 5.58 11.17 1.08
N LEU A 71 5.30 10.93 -0.21
CA LEU A 71 5.89 9.84 -0.98
C LEU A 71 7.39 10.03 -1.19
N ALA A 72 7.87 11.25 -1.43
CA ALA A 72 9.30 11.53 -1.56
C ALA A 72 10.04 11.27 -0.25
N ALA A 73 9.51 11.73 0.88
CA ALA A 73 10.04 11.41 2.20
C ALA A 73 10.03 9.90 2.46
N LYS A 74 8.98 9.21 2.03
CA LYS A 74 8.87 7.75 2.19
C LYS A 74 9.91 6.99 1.37
N LYS A 75 10.16 7.43 0.14
CA LYS A 75 11.22 6.88 -0.72
C LYS A 75 12.59 7.03 -0.06
N GLU A 76 12.90 8.20 0.49
CA GLU A 76 14.18 8.42 1.18
C GLU A 76 14.30 7.55 2.45
N GLU A 77 13.24 7.44 3.26
CA GLU A 77 13.20 6.54 4.42
C GLU A 77 13.50 5.09 4.00
N GLU A 78 12.88 4.63 2.91
CA GLU A 78 13.10 3.29 2.38
C GLU A 78 14.51 3.12 1.78
N MET A 79 15.16 4.16 1.27
CA MET A 79 16.56 4.08 0.83
C MET A 79 17.52 3.93 2.02
N GLN A 80 17.20 4.54 3.16
CA GLN A 80 18.03 4.50 4.37
C GLN A 80 17.91 3.17 5.15
N THR A 81 16.81 2.41 4.99
CA THR A 81 16.65 1.13 5.69
C THR A 81 17.62 0.08 5.12
N LYS A 82 18.48 -0.45 6.00
CA LYS A 82 19.54 -1.40 5.64
C LYS A 82 18.97 -2.79 5.35
N VAL A 83 19.47 -3.43 4.29
CA VAL A 83 19.17 -4.83 3.92
C VAL A 83 19.75 -5.83 4.93
N MET A 84 20.81 -5.45 5.65
CA MET A 84 21.60 -6.37 6.46
C MET A 84 21.24 -6.33 7.94
N MET A 85 20.32 -7.20 8.35
CA MET A 85 20.39 -7.90 9.63
C MET A 85 19.43 -9.11 9.69
N VAL A 86 19.74 -10.19 8.95
CA VAL A 86 19.11 -11.53 9.15
C VAL A 86 20.19 -12.58 9.47
N ILE A 87 21.02 -12.27 10.46
CA ILE A 87 21.76 -13.26 11.25
C ILE A 87 21.39 -12.84 12.66
N VAL A 88 20.58 -13.56 13.44
CA VAL A 88 20.99 -14.78 14.12
C VAL A 88 19.76 -15.66 14.45
N CYS A 89 19.76 -16.89 13.95
CA CYS A 89 19.25 -18.04 14.70
C CYS A 89 20.18 -19.22 14.40
N ARG A 90 21.40 -19.17 14.94
CA ARG A 90 22.25 -20.36 15.05
C ARG A 90 21.54 -21.33 16.02
N PRO A 91 21.23 -22.58 15.62
CA PRO A 91 20.53 -23.55 16.47
C PRO A 91 21.20 -23.83 17.82
N SER A 92 22.51 -23.59 17.93
CA SER A 92 23.30 -23.90 19.12
C SER A 92 23.14 -22.92 20.30
N LEU A 93 22.39 -21.82 20.16
CA LEU A 93 22.25 -20.79 21.21
C LEU A 93 20.83 -20.65 21.80
N TRP A 94 19.90 -21.56 21.45
CA TRP A 94 18.50 -21.51 21.91
C TRP A 94 18.31 -21.70 23.42
N PHE A 95 19.33 -22.15 24.17
CA PHE A 95 19.23 -22.38 25.61
C PHE A 95 19.37 -21.13 26.49
N HIS A 96 19.70 -19.95 25.94
CA HIS A 96 19.98 -18.75 26.76
C HIS A 96 18.95 -17.61 26.64
N GLY A 97 17.79 -17.82 26.00
CA GLY A 97 16.71 -16.81 26.03
C GLY A 97 17.09 -15.44 25.46
N ILE A 98 18.12 -15.36 24.61
CA ILE A 98 18.56 -14.12 23.97
C ILE A 98 17.51 -13.76 22.91
N LYS A 99 16.54 -12.92 23.30
CA LYS A 99 15.66 -12.23 22.35
C LYS A 99 16.55 -11.48 21.35
N CYS A 100 16.22 -11.58 20.07
CA CYS A 100 16.79 -10.72 19.03
C CYS A 100 16.54 -9.26 19.42
N SER A 101 17.53 -8.62 20.05
CA SER A 101 17.44 -7.24 20.53
C SER A 101 18.17 -6.34 19.55
N ARG A 102 17.44 -5.90 18.51
CA ARG A 102 17.51 -4.59 17.85
C ARG A 102 16.62 -4.65 16.61
N SER A 103 15.81 -3.61 16.40
CA SER A 103 14.83 -3.50 15.34
C SER A 103 15.45 -3.64 13.94
N CYS A 104 15.40 -4.84 13.36
CA CYS A 104 15.73 -5.10 11.97
C CYS A 104 14.57 -4.63 11.07
N GLN A 105 14.37 -3.32 10.94
CA GLN A 105 13.36 -2.78 10.03
C GLN A 105 13.95 -2.72 8.61
N VAL A 106 13.70 -3.77 7.83
CA VAL A 106 14.15 -3.87 6.43
C VAL A 106 13.24 -3.06 5.50
N PHE A 107 11.94 -3.08 5.78
CA PHE A 107 10.92 -2.38 4.99
C PHE A 107 10.18 -1.36 5.86
N THR A 108 9.91 -0.19 5.29
CA THR A 108 9.13 0.85 5.96
C THR A 108 7.63 0.54 5.88
N LYS A 109 6.84 1.02 6.84
CA LYS A 109 5.38 0.87 6.81
C LYS A 109 4.76 1.78 5.76
N MET A 110 4.04 1.23 4.78
CA MET A 110 3.34 2.00 3.75
C MET A 110 2.01 2.61 4.28
N GLY A 111 1.47 3.58 3.53
CA GLY A 111 0.23 4.27 3.89
C GLY A 111 -1.04 3.41 3.81
N SER A 112 -1.01 2.33 3.02
CA SER A 112 -2.01 1.26 2.96
C SER A 112 -1.30 -0.05 2.65
N GLU A 113 -1.87 -1.18 3.09
CA GLU A 113 -1.40 -2.52 2.72
C GLU A 113 -1.56 -2.78 1.21
N ASN A 114 -2.51 -2.08 0.58
CA ASN A 114 -2.86 -2.21 -0.83
C ASN A 114 -2.47 -0.97 -1.66
N TYR A 115 -1.45 -0.22 -1.21
CA TYR A 115 -1.11 1.10 -1.78
C TYR A 115 -0.94 1.10 -3.30
N MET A 116 -0.34 0.04 -3.86
CA MET A 116 -0.11 -0.06 -5.30
C MET A 116 -1.41 -0.20 -6.09
N ALA A 117 -2.30 -1.11 -5.66
CA ALA A 117 -3.60 -1.31 -6.29
C ALA A 117 -4.51 -0.07 -6.14
N VAL A 118 -4.53 0.54 -4.95
CA VAL A 118 -5.26 1.80 -4.72
C VAL A 118 -4.73 2.90 -5.66
N ALA A 119 -3.42 3.05 -5.78
CA ALA A 119 -2.80 4.02 -6.67
C ALA A 119 -3.12 3.76 -8.14
N GLN A 120 -3.05 2.51 -8.58
CA GLN A 120 -3.38 2.12 -9.94
C GLN A 120 -4.83 2.50 -10.28
N LEU A 121 -5.80 2.12 -9.43
CA LEU A 121 -7.22 2.43 -9.64
C LEU A 121 -7.49 3.94 -9.67
N LEU A 122 -6.95 4.69 -8.70
CA LEU A 122 -7.18 6.14 -8.59
C LEU A 122 -6.49 6.92 -9.72
N LEU A 123 -5.22 6.63 -10.02
CA LEU A 123 -4.45 7.34 -11.04
C LEU A 123 -4.85 6.95 -12.47
N THR A 124 -5.59 5.85 -12.64
CA THR A 124 -6.21 5.47 -13.92
C THR A 124 -7.56 6.16 -14.09
N THR A 125 -8.40 6.17 -13.05
CA THR A 125 -9.78 6.67 -13.13
C THR A 125 -9.87 8.19 -12.99
N ALA A 126 -9.05 8.79 -12.14
CA ALA A 126 -9.12 10.21 -11.81
C ALA A 126 -7.74 10.88 -11.62
N PRO A 127 -6.87 10.83 -12.63
CA PRO A 127 -5.58 11.51 -12.56
C PRO A 127 -5.73 13.03 -12.35
N HIS A 128 -6.80 13.64 -12.85
CA HIS A 128 -7.06 15.08 -12.70
C HIS A 128 -7.47 15.50 -11.28
N ASP A 129 -7.91 14.56 -10.45
CA ASP A 129 -8.28 14.86 -9.06
C ASP A 129 -7.08 14.83 -8.12
N VAL A 130 -5.94 14.29 -8.58
CA VAL A 130 -4.70 14.13 -7.80
C VAL A 130 -3.69 15.22 -8.19
N PRO A 131 -3.26 16.08 -7.24
CA PRO A 131 -2.19 17.04 -7.49
C PRO A 131 -0.90 16.33 -7.92
N ASN A 132 -0.26 16.83 -8.98
CA ASN A 132 0.99 16.26 -9.51
C ASN A 132 0.91 14.74 -9.82
N ALA A 133 -0.22 14.26 -10.35
CA ALA A 133 -0.48 12.83 -10.59
C ALA A 133 0.64 12.07 -11.31
N HIS A 134 1.33 12.71 -12.26
CA HIS A 134 2.49 12.10 -12.94
C HIS A 134 3.65 11.84 -11.98
N LEU A 135 4.00 12.81 -11.14
CA LEU A 135 5.04 12.67 -10.14
C LEU A 135 4.66 11.63 -9.09
N VAL A 136 3.42 11.66 -8.60
CA VAL A 136 2.88 10.66 -7.66
C VAL A 136 3.01 9.24 -8.25
N ARG A 137 2.65 9.05 -9.53
CA ARG A 137 2.79 7.77 -10.22
C ARG A 137 4.25 7.31 -10.27
N THR A 138 5.17 8.20 -10.60
CA THR A 138 6.62 7.89 -10.63
C THR A 138 7.14 7.54 -9.24
N LEU A 139 6.81 8.32 -8.20
CA LEU A 139 7.27 8.05 -6.84
C LEU A 139 6.77 6.71 -6.30
N ILE A 140 5.50 6.37 -6.54
CA ILE A 140 4.93 5.08 -6.12
C ILE A 140 5.64 3.92 -6.82
N LYS A 141 5.93 4.06 -8.12
CA LYS A 141 6.68 3.07 -8.88
C LYS A 141 8.12 2.94 -8.37
N ASP A 142 8.81 4.05 -8.12
CA ASP A 142 10.17 4.05 -7.59
C ASP A 142 10.25 3.36 -6.22
N ILE A 143 9.29 3.62 -5.33
CA ILE A 143 9.22 2.96 -4.01
C ILE A 143 9.01 1.45 -4.18
N TRP A 144 8.10 1.05 -5.07
CA TRP A 144 7.88 -0.36 -5.37
C TRP A 144 9.13 -1.03 -5.93
N ASP A 145 9.75 -0.46 -6.95
CA ASP A 145 10.95 -1.01 -7.58
C ASP A 145 12.10 -1.15 -6.56
N LEU A 146 12.27 -0.15 -5.69
CA LEU A 146 13.22 -0.18 -4.58
C LEU A 146 12.94 -1.33 -3.60
N ARG A 147 11.68 -1.51 -3.21
CA ARG A 147 11.27 -2.54 -2.25
C ARG A 147 11.33 -3.94 -2.85
N ILE A 148 10.97 -4.12 -4.12
CA ILE A 148 11.14 -5.39 -4.84
C ILE A 148 12.63 -5.75 -4.99
N ALA A 149 13.48 -4.78 -5.36
CA ALA A 149 14.92 -5.00 -5.42
C ALA A 149 15.47 -5.43 -4.05
N LYS A 150 15.07 -4.72 -2.98
CA LYS A 150 15.45 -5.05 -1.61
C LYS A 150 14.98 -6.44 -1.17
N LEU A 151 13.75 -6.82 -1.51
CA LEU A 151 13.18 -8.14 -1.21
C LEU A 151 13.96 -9.24 -1.92
N ARG A 152 14.24 -9.07 -3.23
CA ARG A 152 15.04 -10.03 -4.00
C ARG A 152 16.45 -10.20 -3.44
N SER A 153 17.13 -9.09 -3.10
CA SER A 153 18.44 -9.15 -2.46
C SER A 153 18.40 -9.84 -1.09
N SER A 154 17.34 -9.59 -0.30
CA SER A 154 17.16 -10.23 1.02
C SER A 154 16.97 -11.74 0.89
N VAL A 155 16.18 -12.19 -0.10
CA VAL A 155 15.98 -13.62 -0.38
C VAL A 155 17.27 -14.27 -0.90
N ALA A 156 18.00 -13.61 -1.80
CA ALA A 156 19.26 -14.13 -2.33
C ALA A 156 20.31 -14.35 -1.22
N GLU A 157 20.45 -13.37 -0.31
CA GLU A 157 21.40 -13.48 0.80
C GLU A 157 20.96 -14.55 1.82
N PHE A 158 19.64 -14.69 2.06
CA PHE A 158 19.11 -15.75 2.91
C PHE A 158 19.46 -17.16 2.39
N ILE A 159 19.33 -17.38 1.07
CA ILE A 159 19.70 -18.65 0.43
C ILE A 159 21.21 -18.87 0.53
N LYS A 160 22.02 -17.85 0.20
CA LYS A 160 23.49 -17.91 0.24
C LYS A 160 24.01 -18.27 1.62
N GLN A 161 23.38 -17.76 2.68
CA GLN A 161 23.77 -18.03 4.06
C GLN A 161 23.19 -19.33 4.64
N SER A 162 22.46 -20.13 3.85
CA SER A 162 21.73 -21.30 4.33
C SER A 162 20.81 -20.96 5.53
N GLY A 163 20.15 -19.82 5.44
CA GLY A 163 19.25 -19.32 6.47
C GLY A 163 18.09 -20.29 6.72
N ARG A 164 17.63 -20.37 7.98
CA ARG A 164 16.51 -21.25 8.37
C ARG A 164 15.22 -20.49 8.65
N HIS A 165 15.33 -19.26 9.12
CA HIS A 165 14.19 -18.42 9.52
C HIS A 165 14.47 -16.97 9.13
N ALA A 166 13.47 -16.31 8.56
CA ALA A 166 13.47 -14.89 8.29
C ALA A 166 12.14 -14.30 8.73
N ARG A 167 12.18 -13.10 9.31
CA ARG A 167 10.99 -12.32 9.65
C ARG A 167 11.07 -10.99 8.93
N LEU A 168 10.16 -10.77 7.99
CA LEU A 168 10.07 -9.53 7.23
C LEU A 168 8.81 -8.80 7.67
N HIS A 169 8.99 -7.63 8.26
CA HIS A 169 7.88 -6.76 8.65
C HIS A 169 7.53 -5.81 7.52
N HIS A 170 6.27 -5.37 7.46
CA HIS A 170 5.78 -4.32 6.56
C HIS A 170 5.89 -4.62 5.06
N LEU A 171 5.99 -5.89 4.65
CA LEU A 171 5.76 -6.30 3.27
C LEU A 171 4.27 -6.31 2.95
N THR A 172 3.91 -5.90 1.74
CA THR A 172 2.53 -5.97 1.26
C THR A 172 2.23 -7.33 0.59
N PRO A 173 0.95 -7.73 0.48
CA PRO A 173 0.57 -8.95 -0.23
C PRO A 173 1.07 -8.97 -1.67
N MET A 174 0.94 -7.85 -2.39
CA MET A 174 1.40 -7.72 -3.77
C MET A 174 2.93 -7.91 -3.90
N GLU A 175 3.72 -7.36 -2.96
CA GLU A 175 5.18 -7.55 -2.94
C GLU A 175 5.55 -9.02 -2.71
N LEU A 176 4.89 -9.67 -1.76
CA LEU A 176 5.10 -11.09 -1.48
C LEU A 176 4.72 -11.96 -2.67
N HIS A 177 3.66 -11.60 -3.39
CA HIS A 177 3.26 -12.32 -4.58
C HIS A 177 4.31 -12.24 -5.71
N SER A 178 4.98 -11.09 -5.85
CA SER A 178 5.99 -10.87 -6.91
C SER A 178 7.22 -11.77 -6.81
N VAL A 179 7.42 -12.45 -5.68
CA VAL A 179 8.57 -13.34 -5.41
C VAL A 179 8.16 -14.79 -5.12
N ARG A 180 6.87 -15.10 -5.21
CA ARG A 180 6.33 -16.46 -5.08
C ARG A 180 6.57 -17.26 -6.36
#